data_AF-A0AAP0L8P5-F1
#
_entry.id   AF-A0AAP0L8P5-F1
#
_cell.length_a   1.000
_cell.length_b   1.000
_cell.length_c   1.000
_cell.angle_alpha   90.00
_cell.angle_beta   90.00
_cell.angle_gamma   90.00
#
_symmetry.space_group_name_H-M   'P 1'
#
loop_
_entity.id
_entity.type
_entity.pdbx_description
1 polymer ?
#
loop_
_entity_poly.entity_id
_entity_poly.type
_entity_poly.pdbx_seq_one_letter_code
_entity_poly.pdbx_strand_id
1 'polypeptide(L)'
;MKINIYPGVLDTLLLTSPINIFPSSSPLNLPNPNSISISIAGRRKSVKVCARRVEPASDLRSGGGSVMDLGKDVINRDLYPDIEPYSSGLLKVSHVHSIYWEQSGNPTGYPVVFLHGGPGGGTSPSNRRFFDPEFYRIILFDQRGAGRSIPHACLEENTTWDLVDDIEKLREHLGIPEWQVFGGSWGSTLSLAYSQSHPDKVTSMVLRGIFLLRKKELEWFYEGGAAAIFPDAWEPFRDLIPENERSSFISAYNKRLNSNDLETQHTAAKAWTKWEMMTAHLRPNEENIKRGDDDKFSLAFARIENHFFVNKGFFPSDSYLLDNIEKIRHIKTTIVQGRYDVCCPMMSAWDLHKAWPEAELKVIQDAGHSANEPGITAELVAATEKLKIILK
;
A
#
# COMPACT_ATOMS: atom_id res chain seq x y z
N MET A 1 17.31 67.62 23.38
CA MET A 1 16.62 67.77 24.69
C MET A 1 15.20 68.27 24.44
N LYS A 2 14.21 67.39 24.50
CA LYS A 2 12.78 67.71 24.69
C LYS A 2 12.08 66.40 25.05
N ILE A 3 11.40 66.39 26.19
CA ILE A 3 10.64 65.26 26.73
C ILE A 3 9.20 65.43 26.28
N ASN A 4 8.50 64.34 25.99
CA ASN A 4 7.04 64.30 26.10
C ASN A 4 6.60 62.89 26.51
N ILE A 5 5.91 62.82 27.65
CA ILE A 5 5.21 61.64 28.18
C ILE A 5 3.87 62.15 28.67
N TYR A 6 2.75 61.54 28.25
CA TYR A 6 1.50 61.58 28.99
C TYR A 6 0.63 60.36 28.65
N PRO A 7 0.14 59.61 29.65
CA PRO A 7 -0.85 58.54 29.47
C PRO A 7 -2.21 58.83 30.15
N GLY A 8 -3.27 58.19 29.66
CA GLY A 8 -4.38 57.69 30.48
C GLY A 8 -5.63 58.57 30.72
N VAL A 9 -6.57 57.95 31.46
CA VAL A 9 -7.95 58.31 31.86
C VAL A 9 -9.03 57.71 30.93
N LEU A 10 -9.82 56.68 31.28
CA LEU A 10 -10.72 56.32 32.42
C LEU A 10 -12.21 56.66 32.19
N ASP A 11 -13.03 55.76 32.75
CA ASP A 11 -14.48 55.76 33.00
C ASP A 11 -15.42 55.11 31.99
N THR A 12 -16.52 54.41 32.35
CA THR A 12 -17.05 53.73 33.57
C THR A 12 -18.56 53.57 33.28
N LEU A 13 -19.17 52.38 33.46
CA LEU A 13 -20.56 52.22 33.95
C LEU A 13 -20.99 50.74 34.11
N LEU A 14 -21.93 50.52 35.04
CA LEU A 14 -22.44 49.25 35.57
C LEU A 14 -23.97 49.14 35.37
N LEU A 15 -24.54 48.01 35.83
CA LEU A 15 -25.98 47.71 36.01
C LEU A 15 -26.72 47.24 34.73
N THR A 16 -27.63 46.24 34.72
CA THR A 16 -28.19 45.36 35.78
C THR A 16 -28.84 44.12 35.14
N SER A 17 -28.88 42.98 35.84
CA SER A 17 -29.75 41.83 35.50
C SER A 17 -31.19 42.01 36.01
N PRO A 18 -32.14 41.15 35.56
CA PRO A 18 -32.77 40.28 36.55
C PRO A 18 -32.83 38.79 36.15
N ILE A 19 -33.20 37.95 37.12
CA ILE A 19 -33.01 36.48 37.19
C ILE A 19 -34.35 35.73 37.01
N ASN A 20 -34.26 34.41 36.76
CA ASN A 20 -35.25 33.29 36.84
C ASN A 20 -35.86 32.80 35.50
N ILE A 21 -36.27 31.52 35.34
CA ILE A 21 -36.40 30.42 36.34
C ILE A 21 -35.98 29.02 35.82
N PHE A 22 -35.94 28.05 36.73
CA PHE A 22 -35.67 26.58 36.62
C PHE A 22 -36.67 25.77 35.74
N PRO A 23 -36.44 24.48 35.36
CA PRO A 23 -35.74 23.46 36.17
C PRO A 23 -34.83 22.42 35.49
N SER A 24 -34.01 21.81 36.34
CA SER A 24 -33.35 20.52 36.14
C SER A 24 -34.24 19.34 36.54
N SER A 25 -34.40 18.30 35.71
CA SER A 25 -34.61 16.92 36.21
C SER A 25 -34.48 15.84 35.13
N SER A 26 -33.88 14.71 35.54
CA SER A 26 -34.04 13.34 35.01
C SER A 26 -33.30 12.91 33.73
N PRO A 27 -32.76 11.67 33.71
CA PRO A 27 -32.02 11.12 32.56
C PRO A 27 -32.94 10.64 31.43
N LEU A 28 -32.40 10.62 30.21
CA LEU A 28 -33.06 10.10 29.02
C LEU A 28 -33.32 8.58 29.14
N ASN A 29 -34.59 8.20 29.26
CA ASN A 29 -35.04 6.84 29.03
C ASN A 29 -34.93 6.50 27.53
N LEU A 30 -34.05 5.57 27.19
CA LEU A 30 -34.00 4.97 25.85
C LEU A 30 -35.26 4.10 25.60
N PRO A 31 -35.92 4.20 24.44
CA PRO A 31 -37.05 3.32 24.11
C PRO A 31 -36.58 1.88 23.86
N ASN A 32 -37.41 0.93 24.30
CA ASN A 32 -37.21 -0.51 24.18
C ASN A 32 -37.12 -0.95 22.69
N PRO A 33 -36.17 -1.83 22.26
CA PRO A 33 -35.89 -2.07 20.84
C PRO A 33 -37.01 -2.73 19.99
N ASN A 34 -38.16 -3.06 20.56
CA ASN A 34 -39.18 -3.93 19.95
C ASN A 34 -40.45 -3.20 19.46
N SER A 35 -40.38 -1.90 19.17
CA SER A 35 -41.50 -1.17 18.54
C SER A 35 -41.04 -0.12 17.52
N ILE A 36 -41.07 -0.50 16.24
CA ILE A 36 -40.96 0.44 15.11
C ILE A 36 -42.37 0.76 14.62
N SER A 37 -42.74 2.05 14.60
CA SER A 37 -44.00 2.53 14.02
C SER A 37 -43.73 3.35 12.76
N ILE A 38 -44.11 2.82 11.59
CA ILE A 38 -44.03 3.54 10.30
C ILE A 38 -45.44 4.03 9.95
N SER A 39 -45.60 5.34 9.71
CA SER A 39 -46.85 5.92 9.21
C SER A 39 -46.80 6.12 7.70
N ILE A 40 -47.51 5.28 6.96
CA ILE A 40 -47.92 5.54 5.57
C ILE A 40 -49.45 5.53 5.54
N ALA A 41 -50.05 6.43 4.76
CA ALA A 41 -51.48 6.65 4.76
C ALA A 41 -52.27 5.43 4.25
N GLY A 42 -53.23 4.97 5.06
CA GLY A 42 -54.25 4.01 4.64
C GLY A 42 -54.07 2.57 5.15
N ARG A 43 -54.97 2.16 6.06
CA ARG A 43 -55.25 0.78 6.53
C ARG A 43 -54.22 0.15 7.48
N ARG A 44 -54.57 0.11 8.78
CA ARG A 44 -53.89 -0.69 9.81
C ARG A 44 -54.20 -2.18 9.66
N LYS A 45 -53.18 -3.04 9.79
CA LYS A 45 -53.28 -4.43 10.25
C LYS A 45 -52.20 -4.68 11.30
N SER A 46 -52.56 -5.31 12.42
CA SER A 46 -51.63 -5.65 13.51
C SER A 46 -51.15 -7.10 13.40
N VAL A 47 -49.85 -7.33 13.49
CA VAL A 47 -49.25 -8.67 13.57
C VAL A 47 -48.58 -8.82 14.93
N LYS A 48 -48.88 -9.92 15.65
CA LYS A 48 -48.14 -10.32 16.86
C LYS A 48 -47.02 -11.28 16.46
N VAL A 49 -45.79 -10.96 16.85
CA VAL A 49 -44.65 -11.89 16.77
C VAL A 49 -44.33 -12.34 18.20
N CYS A 50 -44.21 -13.66 18.41
CA CYS A 50 -43.91 -14.25 19.70
C CYS A 50 -42.51 -14.85 19.67
N ALA A 51 -41.56 -14.22 20.36
CA ALA A 51 -40.21 -14.75 20.49
C ALA A 51 -40.16 -15.88 21.52
N ARG A 52 -39.67 -17.06 21.14
CA ARG A 52 -39.30 -18.14 22.08
C ARG A 52 -37.80 -18.08 22.36
N ARG A 53 -37.44 -18.06 23.65
CA ARG A 53 -36.08 -18.37 24.13
C ARG A 53 -35.83 -19.87 23.98
N VAL A 54 -34.60 -20.25 23.65
CA VAL A 54 -34.09 -21.62 23.73
C VAL A 54 -32.73 -21.57 24.42
N GLU A 55 -32.56 -22.37 25.46
CA GLU A 55 -31.31 -22.53 26.21
C GLU A 55 -30.50 -23.72 25.64
N PRO A 56 -29.16 -23.77 25.83
CA PRO A 56 -28.32 -24.77 25.17
C PRO A 56 -28.43 -26.14 25.86
N ALA A 57 -28.55 -27.20 25.06
CA ALA A 57 -28.46 -28.59 25.52
C ALA A 57 -27.10 -29.20 25.18
N SER A 58 -26.62 -30.05 26.09
CA SER A 58 -25.28 -30.63 26.12
C SER A 58 -25.06 -31.85 25.21
N ASP A 59 -23.77 -32.12 24.94
CA ASP A 59 -23.15 -33.33 24.38
C ASP A 59 -24.01 -34.60 24.18
N LEU A 60 -23.90 -35.16 22.97
CA LEU A 60 -24.05 -36.59 22.69
C LEU A 60 -23.00 -37.04 21.67
N ARG A 61 -22.10 -37.95 22.08
CA ARG A 61 -21.21 -38.68 21.17
C ARG A 61 -21.97 -39.81 20.47
N SER A 62 -21.74 -40.03 19.17
CA SER A 62 -21.23 -41.31 18.64
C SER A 62 -21.29 -41.43 17.11
N GLY A 63 -20.25 -42.07 16.54
CA GLY A 63 -20.46 -43.15 15.56
C GLY A 63 -20.63 -42.82 14.07
N GLY A 64 -19.53 -42.97 13.31
CA GLY A 64 -19.55 -43.68 12.02
C GLY A 64 -19.92 -42.87 10.77
N GLY A 65 -18.96 -42.73 9.85
CA GLY A 65 -19.20 -42.19 8.51
C GLY A 65 -17.95 -41.58 7.89
N SER A 66 -17.06 -42.42 7.36
CA SER A 66 -15.92 -41.94 6.57
C SER A 66 -16.42 -41.39 5.23
N VAL A 67 -16.62 -40.08 5.15
CA VAL A 67 -16.57 -39.38 3.86
C VAL A 67 -15.12 -39.01 3.63
N MET A 68 -14.38 -39.90 2.94
CA MET A 68 -13.11 -39.51 2.33
C MET A 68 -13.42 -38.56 1.17
N ASP A 69 -13.32 -37.26 1.44
CA ASP A 69 -13.37 -36.23 0.41
C ASP A 69 -12.04 -36.24 -0.37
N LEU A 70 -11.97 -37.12 -1.37
CA LEU A 70 -10.85 -37.19 -2.31
C LEU A 70 -11.11 -36.19 -3.44
N GLY A 71 -10.40 -35.06 -3.44
CA GLY A 71 -10.18 -34.29 -4.68
C GLY A 71 -10.43 -32.79 -4.67
N LYS A 72 -9.92 -32.06 -3.67
CA LYS A 72 -9.39 -30.70 -3.90
C LYS A 72 -8.10 -30.55 -3.12
N ASP A 73 -6.97 -30.41 -3.82
CA ASP A 73 -5.72 -30.01 -3.18
C ASP A 73 -5.93 -28.65 -2.50
N VAL A 74 -5.76 -28.63 -1.18
CA VAL A 74 -5.92 -27.40 -0.39
C VAL A 74 -4.69 -26.54 -0.66
N ILE A 75 -4.83 -25.63 -1.62
CA ILE A 75 -3.80 -24.65 -1.98
C ILE A 75 -3.42 -23.87 -0.72
N ASN A 76 -2.12 -23.84 -0.37
CA ASN A 76 -1.64 -23.09 0.78
C ASN A 76 -1.94 -21.60 0.61
N ARG A 77 -2.31 -20.97 1.73
CA ARG A 77 -2.72 -19.56 1.84
C ARG A 77 -2.03 -18.84 3.00
N ASP A 78 -1.28 -19.58 3.82
CA ASP A 78 -0.54 -19.02 4.94
C ASP A 78 0.90 -18.70 4.53
N LEU A 79 1.46 -17.61 5.06
CA LEU A 79 2.86 -17.29 4.87
C LEU A 79 3.75 -18.44 5.36
N TYR A 80 4.73 -18.81 4.54
CA TYR A 80 5.74 -19.79 4.92
C TYR A 80 6.51 -19.34 6.18
N PRO A 81 7.17 -20.27 6.90
CA PRO A 81 8.02 -19.91 8.04
C PRO A 81 9.11 -18.89 7.68
N ASP A 82 9.64 -18.19 8.68
CA ASP A 82 10.79 -17.31 8.49
C ASP A 82 12.01 -18.12 7.99
N ILE A 83 12.74 -17.57 7.01
CA ILE A 83 13.91 -18.18 6.39
C ILE A 83 14.99 -17.13 6.17
N GLU A 84 16.26 -17.50 6.39
CA GLU A 84 17.41 -16.64 6.14
C GLU A 84 17.98 -16.82 4.71
N PRO A 85 18.67 -15.80 4.16
CA PRO A 85 19.23 -15.91 2.83
C PRO A 85 20.51 -16.74 2.88
N TYR A 86 20.64 -17.71 1.97
CA TYR A 86 21.84 -18.53 1.84
C TYR A 86 22.98 -17.77 1.14
N SER A 87 22.67 -16.66 0.47
CA SER A 87 23.64 -15.80 -0.22
C SER A 87 23.14 -14.36 -0.28
N SER A 88 24.03 -13.38 -0.19
CA SER A 88 23.72 -11.96 -0.43
C SER A 88 24.98 -11.18 -0.80
N GLY A 89 24.80 -9.98 -1.36
CA GLY A 89 25.91 -9.12 -1.73
C GLY A 89 25.49 -7.72 -2.18
N LEU A 90 26.48 -6.92 -2.57
CA LEU A 90 26.29 -5.67 -3.29
C LEU A 90 26.72 -5.88 -4.75
N LEU A 91 25.81 -5.65 -5.70
CA LEU A 91 26.11 -5.65 -7.13
C LEU A 91 26.32 -4.21 -7.60
N LYS A 92 27.51 -3.89 -8.10
CA LYS A 92 27.78 -2.60 -8.73
C LYS A 92 27.09 -2.54 -10.09
N VAL A 93 26.15 -1.60 -10.24
CA VAL A 93 25.27 -1.50 -11.43
C VAL A 93 25.51 -0.25 -12.28
N SER A 94 26.17 0.77 -11.72
CA SER A 94 26.64 1.95 -12.45
C SER A 94 27.96 2.47 -11.87
N HIS A 95 28.44 3.63 -12.29
CA HIS A 95 29.56 4.29 -11.64
C HIS A 95 29.22 4.79 -10.21
N VAL A 96 27.95 5.16 -9.99
CA VAL A 96 27.42 5.69 -8.73
C VAL A 96 26.88 4.58 -7.83
N HIS A 97 26.07 3.66 -8.37
CA HIS A 97 25.24 2.76 -7.56
C HIS A 97 25.80 1.35 -7.37
N SER A 98 25.58 0.81 -6.17
CA SER A 98 25.63 -0.62 -5.89
C SER A 98 24.38 -1.06 -5.15
N ILE A 99 23.62 -1.98 -5.74
CA ILE A 99 22.37 -2.49 -5.16
C ILE A 99 22.63 -3.68 -4.26
N TYR A 100 21.94 -3.74 -3.12
CA TYR A 100 21.91 -4.92 -2.26
C TYR A 100 20.99 -5.98 -2.85
N TRP A 101 21.44 -7.23 -2.88
CA TRP A 101 20.62 -8.39 -3.25
C TRP A 101 20.83 -9.55 -2.27
N GLU A 102 19.83 -10.40 -2.17
CA GLU A 102 19.86 -11.65 -1.39
C GLU A 102 19.11 -12.78 -2.12
N GLN A 103 19.51 -14.03 -1.80
CA GLN A 103 18.88 -15.25 -2.30
C GLN A 103 18.45 -16.15 -1.13
N SER A 104 17.21 -16.63 -1.17
CA SER A 104 16.59 -17.53 -0.18
C SER A 104 15.89 -18.71 -0.84
N GLY A 105 15.46 -19.70 -0.05
CA GLY A 105 14.81 -20.91 -0.55
C GLY A 105 15.80 -21.88 -1.22
N ASN A 106 15.33 -22.61 -2.22
CA ASN A 106 16.06 -23.67 -2.90
C ASN A 106 17.03 -23.07 -3.93
N PRO A 107 18.37 -23.25 -3.81
CA PRO A 107 19.34 -22.68 -4.76
C PRO A 107 19.21 -23.18 -6.21
N THR A 108 18.54 -24.31 -6.40
CA THR A 108 18.22 -24.91 -7.71
C THR A 108 16.73 -24.84 -8.06
N GLY A 109 15.95 -24.14 -7.23
CA GLY A 109 14.51 -23.99 -7.37
C GLY A 109 14.10 -23.08 -8.52
N TYR A 110 12.79 -22.97 -8.71
CA TYR A 110 12.20 -22.09 -9.71
C TYR A 110 12.49 -20.62 -9.37
N PRO A 111 13.13 -19.83 -10.25
CA PRO A 111 13.55 -18.48 -9.92
C PRO A 111 12.38 -17.50 -9.88
N VAL A 112 12.34 -16.68 -8.83
CA VAL A 112 11.40 -15.56 -8.67
C VAL A 112 12.11 -14.31 -8.18
N VAL A 113 11.83 -13.15 -8.79
CA VAL A 113 12.31 -11.84 -8.31
C VAL A 113 11.18 -11.08 -7.62
N PHE A 114 11.48 -10.55 -6.43
CA PHE A 114 10.59 -9.69 -5.67
C PHE A 114 10.93 -8.21 -5.89
N LEU A 115 9.98 -7.43 -6.39
CA LEU A 115 10.09 -5.99 -6.61
C LEU A 115 9.32 -5.23 -5.51
N HIS A 116 10.06 -4.56 -4.61
CA HIS A 116 9.45 -3.81 -3.51
C HIS A 116 8.74 -2.53 -3.96
N GLY A 117 7.82 -2.03 -3.11
CA GLY A 117 7.03 -0.82 -3.33
C GLY A 117 7.73 0.50 -2.93
N GLY A 118 6.92 1.56 -2.77
CA GLY A 118 7.33 2.96 -2.64
C GLY A 118 7.10 3.72 -3.96
N PRO A 119 8.15 4.20 -4.67
CA PRO A 119 9.53 3.71 -4.61
C PRO A 119 10.33 4.16 -3.39
N GLY A 120 11.50 3.53 -3.18
CA GLY A 120 12.35 3.78 -1.99
C GLY A 120 12.03 2.90 -0.77
N GLY A 121 11.07 1.98 -0.87
CA GLY A 121 10.60 1.14 0.26
C GLY A 121 11.63 0.19 0.87
N GLY A 122 12.49 -0.42 0.05
CA GLY A 122 13.37 -1.53 0.45
C GLY A 122 12.61 -2.84 0.69
N THR A 123 13.37 -3.93 0.79
CA THR A 123 12.90 -5.27 1.14
C THR A 123 12.89 -5.51 2.65
N SER A 124 12.18 -6.54 3.09
CA SER A 124 12.15 -7.02 4.46
C SER A 124 12.20 -8.55 4.51
N PRO A 125 12.66 -9.18 5.61
CA PRO A 125 12.67 -10.65 5.74
C PRO A 125 11.31 -11.30 5.48
N SER A 126 10.21 -10.61 5.86
CA SER A 126 8.84 -11.08 5.62
C SER A 126 8.52 -11.33 4.14
N ASN A 127 9.18 -10.64 3.22
CA ASN A 127 8.92 -10.78 1.78
C ASN A 127 9.37 -12.13 1.21
N ARG A 128 10.27 -12.85 1.90
CA ARG A 128 10.68 -14.23 1.53
C ARG A 128 9.53 -15.24 1.71
N ARG A 129 8.56 -14.93 2.58
CA ARG A 129 7.55 -15.87 3.08
C ARG A 129 6.34 -16.08 2.15
N PHE A 130 6.27 -15.35 1.03
CA PHE A 130 5.23 -15.53 0.01
C PHE A 130 5.50 -16.74 -0.91
N PHE A 131 6.64 -17.40 -0.76
CA PHE A 131 7.14 -18.42 -1.67
C PHE A 131 7.47 -19.71 -0.90
N ASP A 132 7.10 -20.87 -1.46
CA ASP A 132 7.53 -22.17 -0.95
C ASP A 132 9.06 -22.30 -1.02
N PRO A 133 9.78 -22.37 0.12
CA PRO A 133 11.24 -22.38 0.12
C PRO A 133 11.84 -23.66 -0.48
N GLU A 134 11.08 -24.76 -0.57
CA GLU A 134 11.54 -26.00 -1.19
C GLU A 134 11.42 -25.96 -2.72
N PHE A 135 10.50 -25.14 -3.25
CA PHE A 135 10.27 -25.01 -4.69
C PHE A 135 10.96 -23.80 -5.33
N TYR A 136 10.97 -22.65 -4.64
CA TYR A 136 11.45 -21.39 -5.21
C TYR A 136 12.92 -21.10 -4.89
N ARG A 137 13.65 -20.59 -5.88
CA ARG A 137 14.87 -19.79 -5.70
C ARG A 137 14.43 -18.33 -5.63
N ILE A 138 14.44 -17.76 -4.42
CA ILE A 138 13.81 -16.47 -4.13
C ILE A 138 14.87 -15.36 -4.19
N ILE A 139 14.72 -14.40 -5.09
CA ILE A 139 15.63 -13.26 -5.26
C ILE A 139 14.93 -11.99 -4.74
N LEU A 140 15.52 -11.38 -3.71
CA LEU A 140 15.13 -10.06 -3.20
C LEU A 140 16.28 -9.08 -3.49
N PHE A 141 15.96 -7.84 -3.86
CA PHE A 141 16.96 -6.77 -3.94
C PHE A 141 16.35 -5.42 -3.54
N ASP A 142 17.19 -4.55 -3.00
CA ASP A 142 16.83 -3.17 -2.68
C ASP A 142 17.15 -2.29 -3.90
N GLN A 143 16.16 -1.53 -4.39
CA GLN A 143 16.32 -0.63 -5.54
C GLN A 143 17.30 0.52 -5.21
N ARG A 144 17.78 1.24 -6.24
CA ARG A 144 18.75 2.34 -6.09
C ARG A 144 18.34 3.33 -4.98
N GLY A 145 19.25 3.60 -4.07
CA GLY A 145 19.05 4.48 -2.91
C GLY A 145 18.17 3.95 -1.76
N ALA A 146 17.51 2.80 -1.91
CA ALA A 146 16.61 2.23 -0.90
C ALA A 146 17.31 1.22 0.03
N GLY A 147 16.78 1.03 1.24
CA GLY A 147 17.16 -0.07 2.15
C GLY A 147 18.67 -0.17 2.44
N ARG A 148 19.29 -1.25 1.96
CA ARG A 148 20.72 -1.58 2.08
C ARG A 148 21.54 -1.18 0.84
N SER A 149 20.91 -0.70 -0.22
CA SER A 149 21.59 -0.21 -1.43
C SER A 149 22.26 1.14 -1.20
N ILE A 150 23.34 1.38 -1.95
CA ILE A 150 24.21 2.56 -1.78
C ILE A 150 24.44 3.29 -3.12
N PRO A 151 24.57 4.63 -3.10
CA PRO A 151 24.42 5.54 -1.95
C PRO A 151 22.97 5.75 -1.50
N HIS A 152 22.75 5.78 -0.18
CA HIS A 152 21.43 5.90 0.44
C HIS A 152 20.70 7.20 0.08
N ALA A 153 19.39 7.12 -0.19
CA ALA A 153 18.53 8.23 -0.60
C ALA A 153 19.05 9.01 -1.83
N CYS A 154 19.86 8.39 -2.68
CA CYS A 154 20.39 9.03 -3.88
C CYS A 154 19.36 9.07 -5.02
N LEU A 155 19.30 10.21 -5.72
CA LEU A 155 18.38 10.47 -6.84
C LEU A 155 19.11 10.61 -8.20
N GLU A 156 20.45 10.67 -8.19
CA GLU A 156 21.27 10.61 -9.40
C GLU A 156 21.17 9.21 -10.00
N GLU A 157 21.02 9.10 -11.33
CA GLU A 157 20.81 7.81 -12.02
C GLU A 157 19.73 6.94 -11.33
N ASN A 158 18.59 7.52 -10.93
CA ASN A 158 17.52 6.79 -10.23
C ASN A 158 16.17 6.96 -10.95
N THR A 159 16.08 6.41 -12.16
CA THR A 159 14.88 6.41 -13.00
C THR A 159 14.23 5.03 -13.12
N THR A 160 13.02 4.94 -13.66
CA THR A 160 12.37 3.64 -13.94
C THR A 160 13.22 2.76 -14.85
N TRP A 161 13.89 3.36 -15.84
CA TRP A 161 14.70 2.65 -16.83
C TRP A 161 16.04 2.19 -16.24
N ASP A 162 16.66 2.99 -15.37
CA ASP A 162 17.79 2.58 -14.54
C ASP A 162 17.48 1.32 -13.71
N LEU A 163 16.27 1.25 -13.13
CA LEU A 163 15.84 0.10 -12.33
C LEU A 163 15.48 -1.12 -13.19
N VAL A 164 14.98 -0.93 -14.41
CA VAL A 164 14.79 -2.01 -15.40
C VAL A 164 16.13 -2.62 -15.82
N ASP A 165 17.13 -1.78 -16.12
CA ASP A 165 18.49 -2.24 -16.45
C ASP A 165 19.15 -3.00 -15.28
N ASP A 166 18.89 -2.57 -14.05
CA ASP A 166 19.41 -3.24 -12.85
C ASP A 166 18.82 -4.62 -12.61
N ILE A 167 17.54 -4.80 -12.93
CA ILE A 167 16.87 -6.10 -12.86
C ILE A 167 17.55 -7.09 -13.84
N GLU A 168 17.89 -6.67 -15.07
CA GLU A 168 18.66 -7.51 -16.00
C GLU A 168 20.09 -7.77 -15.52
N LYS A 169 20.82 -6.76 -15.03
CA LYS A 169 22.18 -6.94 -14.48
C LYS A 169 22.18 -7.95 -13.33
N LEU A 170 21.18 -7.91 -12.45
CA LEU A 170 21.03 -8.87 -11.36
C LEU A 170 20.67 -10.27 -11.89
N ARG A 171 19.75 -10.37 -12.86
CA ARG A 171 19.37 -11.63 -13.51
C ARG A 171 20.59 -12.33 -14.12
N GLU A 172 21.41 -11.58 -14.85
CA GLU A 172 22.64 -12.08 -15.48
C GLU A 172 23.72 -12.43 -14.44
N HIS A 173 23.94 -11.57 -13.44
CA HIS A 173 24.89 -11.82 -12.35
C HIS A 173 24.59 -13.13 -11.60
N LEU A 174 23.31 -13.46 -11.42
CA LEU A 174 22.84 -14.67 -10.74
C LEU A 174 22.71 -15.89 -11.67
N GLY A 175 23.01 -15.75 -12.96
CA GLY A 175 22.96 -16.82 -13.96
C GLY A 175 21.54 -17.35 -14.23
N ILE A 176 20.53 -16.49 -14.13
CA ILE A 176 19.11 -16.85 -14.28
C ILE A 176 18.67 -16.59 -15.73
N PRO A 177 18.21 -17.58 -16.52
CA PRO A 177 17.77 -17.31 -17.89
C PRO A 177 16.48 -16.47 -17.95
N GLU A 178 15.48 -16.88 -17.15
CA GLU A 178 14.12 -16.34 -17.07
C GLU A 178 13.60 -16.55 -15.64
N TRP A 179 12.62 -15.77 -15.19
CA TRP A 179 12.04 -15.88 -13.83
C TRP A 179 10.59 -15.42 -13.73
N GLN A 180 9.93 -15.80 -12.64
CA GLN A 180 8.68 -15.16 -12.22
C GLN A 180 8.98 -13.76 -11.67
N VAL A 181 8.12 -12.79 -11.96
CA VAL A 181 8.18 -11.43 -11.39
C VAL A 181 7.04 -11.24 -10.38
N PHE A 182 7.38 -10.93 -9.13
CA PHE A 182 6.42 -10.65 -8.06
C PHE A 182 6.58 -9.19 -7.62
N GLY A 183 5.51 -8.39 -7.65
CA GLY A 183 5.62 -6.97 -7.29
C GLY A 183 4.28 -6.33 -6.92
N GLY A 184 4.29 -5.38 -6.00
CA GLY A 184 3.08 -4.66 -5.62
C GLY A 184 3.28 -3.22 -5.17
N SER A 185 2.22 -2.41 -5.22
CA SER A 185 2.33 -0.94 -5.23
C SER A 185 3.17 -0.48 -6.42
N TRP A 186 4.11 0.45 -6.24
CA TRP A 186 5.20 0.72 -7.19
C TRP A 186 5.92 -0.54 -7.70
N GLY A 187 6.03 -1.59 -6.89
CA GLY A 187 6.58 -2.87 -7.35
C GLY A 187 5.81 -3.43 -8.56
N SER A 188 4.49 -3.20 -8.64
CA SER A 188 3.68 -3.56 -9.83
C SER A 188 3.94 -2.65 -11.02
N THR A 189 4.20 -1.35 -10.80
CA THR A 189 4.62 -0.39 -11.83
C THR A 189 5.94 -0.84 -12.47
N LEU A 190 6.92 -1.19 -11.64
CA LEU A 190 8.23 -1.68 -12.08
C LEU A 190 8.13 -3.08 -12.70
N SER A 191 7.27 -3.97 -12.19
CA SER A 191 6.99 -5.27 -12.83
C SER A 191 6.45 -5.08 -14.26
N LEU A 192 5.47 -4.20 -14.46
CA LEU A 192 4.91 -3.93 -15.78
C LEU A 192 5.96 -3.32 -16.71
N ALA A 193 6.73 -2.33 -16.26
CA ALA A 193 7.79 -1.69 -17.05
C ALA A 193 8.88 -2.70 -17.46
N TYR A 194 9.37 -3.51 -16.52
CA TYR A 194 10.36 -4.55 -16.79
C TYR A 194 9.85 -5.61 -17.78
N SER A 195 8.66 -6.17 -17.54
CA SER A 195 8.09 -7.20 -18.43
C SER A 195 7.75 -6.66 -19.82
N GLN A 196 7.41 -5.37 -19.97
CA GLN A 196 7.18 -4.74 -21.28
C GLN A 196 8.46 -4.42 -22.05
N SER A 197 9.62 -4.36 -21.38
CA SER A 197 10.93 -4.23 -22.00
C SER A 197 11.58 -5.60 -22.29
N HIS A 198 11.34 -6.59 -21.42
CA HIS A 198 11.97 -7.91 -21.45
C HIS A 198 10.93 -9.06 -21.34
N PRO A 199 9.94 -9.16 -22.26
CA PRO A 199 8.90 -10.18 -22.17
C PRO A 199 9.49 -11.61 -22.18
N ASP A 200 10.51 -11.86 -22.99
CA ASP A 200 11.24 -13.13 -23.10
C ASP A 200 12.15 -13.46 -21.88
N LYS A 201 11.97 -12.77 -20.75
CA LYS A 201 12.64 -13.02 -19.46
C LYS A 201 11.67 -13.32 -18.34
N VAL A 202 10.37 -13.22 -18.59
CA VAL A 202 9.33 -13.26 -17.57
C VAL A 202 8.38 -14.43 -17.83
N THR A 203 8.49 -15.45 -16.99
CA THR A 203 7.71 -16.69 -17.14
C THR A 203 6.25 -16.53 -16.67
N SER A 204 6.03 -15.64 -15.70
CA SER A 204 4.75 -15.36 -15.06
C SER A 204 4.86 -14.12 -14.16
N MET A 205 3.72 -13.53 -13.78
CA MET A 205 3.68 -12.37 -12.90
C MET A 205 2.66 -12.53 -11.77
N VAL A 206 2.99 -12.03 -10.58
CA VAL A 206 2.05 -11.83 -9.47
C VAL A 206 2.09 -10.37 -9.06
N LEU A 207 0.99 -9.67 -9.30
CA LEU A 207 0.86 -8.23 -9.12
C LEU A 207 -0.11 -7.92 -7.97
N ARG A 208 0.18 -6.88 -7.16
CA ARG A 208 -0.71 -6.44 -6.07
C ARG A 208 -0.81 -4.93 -5.94
N GLY A 209 -2.01 -4.40 -5.68
CA GLY A 209 -2.18 -2.95 -5.42
C GLY A 209 -1.72 -2.15 -6.64
N ILE A 210 -2.41 -2.33 -7.76
CA ILE A 210 -1.97 -1.90 -9.09
C ILE A 210 -1.81 -0.39 -9.14
N PHE A 211 -0.58 0.04 -9.41
CA PHE A 211 -0.21 1.43 -9.59
C PHE A 211 0.30 1.64 -11.01
N LEU A 212 -0.42 2.43 -11.80
CA LEU A 212 -0.08 2.73 -13.19
C LEU A 212 0.55 4.11 -13.35
N LEU A 213 0.73 4.83 -12.23
CA LEU A 213 1.40 6.12 -12.11
C LEU A 213 0.80 7.27 -12.95
N ARG A 214 -0.42 7.09 -13.45
CA ARG A 214 -1.18 8.12 -14.16
C ARG A 214 -1.44 9.32 -13.24
N LYS A 215 -1.52 10.50 -13.84
CA LYS A 215 -1.82 11.77 -13.15
C LYS A 215 -3.04 11.67 -12.22
N LYS A 216 -4.10 10.97 -12.64
CA LYS A 216 -5.31 10.77 -11.80
C LYS A 216 -5.10 9.93 -10.53
N GLU A 217 -4.05 9.10 -10.48
CA GLU A 217 -3.69 8.31 -9.29
C GLU A 217 -2.86 9.14 -8.32
N LEU A 218 -1.92 9.93 -8.87
CA LEU A 218 -1.13 10.90 -8.09
C LEU A 218 -2.02 12.02 -7.50
N GLU A 219 -2.95 12.56 -8.28
CA GLU A 219 -3.92 13.57 -7.82
C GLU A 219 -4.88 13.01 -6.77
N TRP A 220 -5.30 11.74 -6.93
CA TRP A 220 -6.10 11.07 -5.92
C TRP A 220 -5.38 11.00 -4.57
N PHE A 221 -4.13 10.53 -4.55
CA PHE A 221 -3.47 10.22 -3.28
C PHE A 221 -2.69 11.38 -2.65
N TYR A 222 -2.07 12.25 -3.45
CA TYR A 222 -1.22 13.35 -2.95
C TYR A 222 -1.74 14.76 -3.23
N GLU A 223 -2.85 14.94 -3.95
CA GLU A 223 -3.46 16.26 -4.18
C GLU A 223 -4.88 16.37 -3.56
N GLY A 224 -5.21 15.48 -2.61
CA GLY A 224 -6.35 15.62 -1.69
C GLY A 224 -7.59 14.78 -1.99
N GLY A 225 -7.58 13.86 -2.97
CA GLY A 225 -8.71 12.95 -3.22
C GLY A 225 -8.99 11.99 -2.05
N ALA A 226 -7.95 11.28 -1.60
CA ALA A 226 -7.99 10.35 -0.47
C ALA A 226 -8.25 11.05 0.89
N ALA A 227 -8.03 12.36 0.99
CA ALA A 227 -8.36 13.16 2.17
C ALA A 227 -9.87 13.17 2.50
N ALA A 228 -10.72 12.85 1.52
CA ALA A 228 -12.16 12.65 1.76
C ALA A 228 -12.46 11.41 2.62
N ILE A 229 -11.51 10.48 2.76
CA ILE A 229 -11.61 9.27 3.58
C ILE A 229 -10.85 9.46 4.91
N PHE A 230 -9.66 10.06 4.85
CA PHE A 230 -8.79 10.27 6.01
C PHE A 230 -8.42 11.75 6.20
N PRO A 231 -9.37 12.62 6.58
CA PRO A 231 -9.10 14.05 6.75
C PRO A 231 -8.12 14.29 7.90
N ASP A 232 -8.24 13.54 8.99
CA ASP A 232 -7.37 13.56 10.17
C ASP A 232 -5.92 13.17 9.86
N ALA A 233 -5.71 12.17 9.00
CA ALA A 233 -4.39 11.80 8.49
C ALA A 233 -3.82 12.86 7.52
N TRP A 234 -4.70 13.56 6.79
CA TRP A 234 -4.33 14.53 5.77
C TRP A 234 -3.91 15.88 6.36
N GLU A 235 -4.49 16.33 7.48
CA GLU A 235 -4.17 17.67 8.02
C GLU A 235 -2.67 17.86 8.34
N PRO A 236 -1.95 16.93 9.00
CA PRO A 236 -0.51 17.06 9.23
C PRO A 236 0.34 17.12 7.95
N PHE A 237 -0.08 16.42 6.88
CA PHE A 237 0.57 16.47 5.57
C PHE A 237 0.30 17.81 4.88
N ARG A 238 -0.98 18.22 4.82
CA ARG A 238 -1.44 19.48 4.25
C ARG A 238 -0.80 20.69 4.93
N ASP A 239 -0.74 20.69 6.25
CA ASP A 239 -0.40 21.88 7.04
C ASP A 239 1.10 22.11 7.24
N LEU A 240 1.94 21.14 6.88
CA LEU A 240 3.37 21.39 6.66
C LEU A 240 3.62 22.32 5.45
N ILE A 241 2.68 22.37 4.51
CA ILE A 241 2.76 23.22 3.32
C ILE A 241 1.99 24.54 3.56
N PRO A 242 2.65 25.72 3.45
CA PRO A 242 2.00 27.03 3.50
C PRO A 242 0.90 27.16 2.45
N GLU A 243 -0.20 27.85 2.76
CA GLU A 243 -1.39 27.93 1.90
C GLU A 243 -1.08 28.39 0.46
N ASN A 244 -0.14 29.32 0.29
CA ASN A 244 0.28 29.83 -1.02
C ASN A 244 1.13 28.86 -1.85
N GLU A 245 1.55 27.71 -1.29
CA GLU A 245 2.25 26.63 -2.00
C GLU A 245 1.36 25.38 -2.24
N ARG A 246 0.09 25.38 -1.79
CA ARG A 246 -0.84 24.24 -1.89
C ARG A 246 -1.47 24.02 -3.28
N SER A 247 -0.89 24.58 -4.34
CA SER A 247 -1.33 24.35 -5.73
C SER A 247 -0.80 23.03 -6.32
N SER A 248 0.25 22.45 -5.74
CA SER A 248 0.62 21.04 -5.87
C SER A 248 1.46 20.64 -4.66
N PHE A 249 0.93 19.75 -3.83
CA PHE A 249 1.66 19.20 -2.69
C PHE A 249 2.87 18.39 -3.15
N ILE A 250 2.77 17.63 -4.26
CA ILE A 250 3.92 16.88 -4.81
C ILE A 250 5.09 17.85 -5.09
N SER A 251 4.81 18.99 -5.72
CA SER A 251 5.83 20.01 -6.02
C SER A 251 6.33 20.74 -4.77
N ALA A 252 5.44 21.06 -3.83
CA ALA A 252 5.81 21.73 -2.58
C ALA A 252 6.65 20.85 -1.65
N TYR A 253 6.37 19.54 -1.62
CA TYR A 253 7.21 18.56 -0.93
C TYR A 253 8.56 18.37 -1.63
N ASN A 254 8.60 18.33 -2.97
CA ASN A 254 9.86 18.20 -3.73
C ASN A 254 10.90 19.26 -3.34
N LYS A 255 10.45 20.51 -3.22
CA LYS A 255 11.25 21.66 -2.75
C LYS A 255 11.85 21.44 -1.35
N ARG A 256 11.11 20.82 -0.44
CA ARG A 256 11.53 20.58 0.97
C ARG A 256 12.44 19.37 1.08
N LEU A 257 12.05 18.28 0.42
CA LEU A 257 12.78 17.02 0.34
C LEU A 257 14.16 17.15 -0.35
N ASN A 258 14.41 18.25 -1.06
CA ASN A 258 15.70 18.58 -1.67
C ASN A 258 16.25 19.94 -1.19
N SER A 259 15.81 20.42 -0.02
CA SER A 259 16.37 21.60 0.64
C SER A 259 17.83 21.37 1.07
N ASN A 260 18.67 22.41 1.09
CA ASN A 260 19.99 22.32 1.72
C ASN A 260 19.93 22.28 3.25
N ASP A 261 18.77 22.59 3.84
CA ASP A 261 18.51 22.41 5.26
C ASP A 261 18.00 21.00 5.56
N LEU A 262 18.72 20.28 6.43
CA LEU A 262 18.41 18.91 6.81
C LEU A 262 17.16 18.82 7.70
N GLU A 263 16.87 19.81 8.54
CA GLU A 263 15.68 19.80 9.39
C GLU A 263 14.40 19.88 8.53
N THR A 264 14.40 20.76 7.52
CA THR A 264 13.37 20.83 6.48
C THR A 264 13.23 19.50 5.72
N GLN A 265 14.34 18.88 5.29
CA GLN A 265 14.28 17.57 4.59
C GLN A 265 13.62 16.50 5.47
N HIS A 266 14.10 16.31 6.70
CA HIS A 266 13.63 15.26 7.61
C HIS A 266 12.17 15.47 8.04
N THR A 267 11.77 16.72 8.30
CA THR A 267 10.39 17.06 8.65
C THR A 267 9.43 16.75 7.50
N ALA A 268 9.79 17.13 6.28
CA ALA A 268 9.01 16.79 5.08
C ALA A 268 8.97 15.28 4.82
N ALA A 269 10.11 14.59 4.98
CA ALA A 269 10.21 13.15 4.79
C ALA A 269 9.30 12.36 5.74
N LYS A 270 9.27 12.72 7.03
CA LYS A 270 8.38 12.11 8.02
C LYS A 270 6.91 12.39 7.74
N ALA A 271 6.53 13.64 7.42
CA ALA A 271 5.13 13.96 7.12
C ALA A 271 4.62 13.23 5.87
N TRP A 272 5.43 13.16 4.81
CA TRP A 272 5.11 12.42 3.58
C TRP A 272 4.98 10.92 3.86
N THR A 273 5.96 10.31 4.54
CA THR A 273 5.94 8.87 4.83
C THR A 273 4.78 8.49 5.74
N LYS A 274 4.47 9.28 6.77
CA LYS A 274 3.37 9.01 7.69
C LYS A 274 1.99 9.05 7.03
N TRP A 275 1.78 9.95 6.07
CA TRP A 275 0.54 9.99 5.28
C TRP A 275 0.25 8.61 4.67
N GLU A 276 1.22 8.00 3.98
CA GLU A 276 1.02 6.67 3.41
C GLU A 276 0.93 5.56 4.47
N MET A 277 1.78 5.60 5.51
CA MET A 277 1.77 4.54 6.53
C MET A 277 0.44 4.48 7.30
N MET A 278 -0.29 5.59 7.42
CA MET A 278 -1.62 5.66 8.06
C MET A 278 -2.76 5.18 7.15
N THR A 279 -2.61 5.21 5.82
CA THR A 279 -3.67 4.86 4.85
C THR A 279 -3.46 3.50 4.16
N ALA A 280 -2.32 2.84 4.36
CA ALA A 280 -1.98 1.57 3.70
C ALA A 280 -2.79 0.34 4.15
N HIS A 281 -3.57 0.43 5.23
CA HIS A 281 -4.38 -0.69 5.76
C HIS A 281 -5.84 -0.24 5.96
N LEU A 282 -6.80 -1.16 5.80
CA LEU A 282 -8.24 -0.91 6.01
C LEU A 282 -8.56 -0.54 7.47
N ARG A 283 -7.76 -1.04 8.41
CA ARG A 283 -7.77 -0.64 9.82
C ARG A 283 -6.39 -0.09 10.17
N PRO A 284 -6.30 0.97 11.00
CA PRO A 284 -5.02 1.52 11.42
C PRO A 284 -4.07 0.44 11.96
N ASN A 285 -2.82 0.48 11.49
CA ASN A 285 -1.76 -0.45 11.88
C ASN A 285 -0.63 0.34 12.55
N GLU A 286 -0.61 0.34 13.88
CA GLU A 286 0.34 1.08 14.71
C GLU A 286 1.81 0.73 14.44
N GLU A 287 2.11 -0.52 14.06
CA GLU A 287 3.47 -0.94 13.70
C GLU A 287 3.90 -0.32 12.38
N ASN A 288 3.01 -0.30 11.39
CA ASN A 288 3.25 0.35 10.10
C ASN A 288 3.40 1.87 10.25
N ILE A 289 2.56 2.51 11.07
CA ILE A 289 2.60 3.97 11.32
C ILE A 289 3.94 4.38 11.96
N LYS A 290 4.42 3.63 12.96
CA LYS A 290 5.73 3.86 13.61
C LYS A 290 6.91 3.75 12.65
N ARG A 291 6.76 3.05 11.51
CA ARG A 291 7.82 3.00 10.49
C ARG A 291 8.12 4.40 9.92
N GLY A 292 7.13 5.29 9.87
CA GLY A 292 7.29 6.70 9.50
C GLY A 292 7.93 7.59 10.58
N ASP A 293 8.35 7.04 11.73
CA ASP A 293 9.21 7.73 12.70
C ASP A 293 10.71 7.50 12.44
N ASP A 294 11.09 6.45 11.69
CA ASP A 294 12.49 6.18 11.34
C ASP A 294 13.00 7.21 10.33
N ASP A 295 13.98 8.00 10.74
CA ASP A 295 14.58 9.07 9.94
C ASP A 295 15.28 8.57 8.67
N LYS A 296 15.91 7.39 8.72
CA LYS A 296 16.66 6.85 7.60
C LYS A 296 15.70 6.33 6.53
N PHE A 297 14.73 5.51 6.95
CA PHE A 297 13.67 4.99 6.09
C PHE A 297 12.85 6.12 5.48
N SER A 298 12.32 7.04 6.30
CA SER A 298 11.45 8.12 5.83
C SER A 298 12.17 9.02 4.82
N LEU A 299 13.46 9.31 5.02
CA LEU A 299 14.25 10.13 4.09
C LEU A 299 14.45 9.44 2.74
N ALA A 300 14.80 8.15 2.70
CA ALA A 300 14.93 7.43 1.44
C ALA A 300 13.57 7.26 0.75
N PHE A 301 12.55 6.85 1.49
CA PHE A 301 11.19 6.64 1.01
C PHE A 301 10.64 7.92 0.35
N ALA A 302 10.46 8.99 1.13
CA ALA A 302 9.84 10.21 0.64
C ALA A 302 10.63 10.90 -0.48
N ARG A 303 11.99 10.93 -0.39
CA ARG A 303 12.80 11.59 -1.44
C ARG A 303 12.74 10.85 -2.76
N ILE A 304 12.84 9.52 -2.75
CA ILE A 304 12.80 8.69 -3.97
C ILE A 304 11.38 8.68 -4.53
N GLU A 305 10.38 8.44 -3.69
CA GLU A 305 8.97 8.41 -4.10
C GLU A 305 8.54 9.72 -4.77
N ASN A 306 8.76 10.85 -4.10
CA ASN A 306 8.45 12.16 -4.65
C ASN A 306 9.25 12.46 -5.94
N HIS A 307 10.52 12.03 -6.03
CA HIS A 307 11.35 12.18 -7.22
C HIS A 307 10.77 11.45 -8.44
N PHE A 308 10.25 10.22 -8.27
CA PHE A 308 9.58 9.52 -9.35
C PHE A 308 8.27 10.21 -9.75
N PHE A 309 7.51 10.76 -8.79
CA PHE A 309 6.22 11.38 -9.09
C PHE A 309 6.33 12.74 -9.79
N VAL A 310 7.27 13.62 -9.40
CA VAL A 310 7.49 14.88 -10.15
C VAL A 310 7.94 14.60 -11.59
N ASN A 311 8.65 13.49 -11.82
CA ASN A 311 9.10 13.04 -13.14
C ASN A 311 8.10 12.11 -13.85
N LYS A 312 6.89 11.90 -13.32
CA LYS A 312 5.84 11.03 -13.90
C LYS A 312 6.33 9.60 -14.20
N GLY A 313 7.18 9.07 -13.32
CA GLY A 313 7.81 7.75 -13.48
C GLY A 313 8.71 7.64 -14.71
N PHE A 314 9.17 8.76 -15.27
CA PHE A 314 10.00 8.80 -16.48
C PHE A 314 9.35 8.13 -17.71
N PHE A 315 8.01 8.01 -17.70
CA PHE A 315 7.24 7.42 -18.79
C PHE A 315 6.97 8.45 -19.92
N PRO A 316 7.07 8.04 -21.20
CA PRO A 316 6.74 8.90 -22.35
C PRO A 316 5.29 9.42 -22.41
N SER A 317 4.33 8.70 -21.81
CA SER A 317 2.91 9.06 -21.77
C SER A 317 2.29 8.70 -20.43
N ASP A 318 1.19 9.38 -20.06
CA ASP A 318 0.43 9.09 -18.83
C ASP A 318 -0.07 7.63 -18.80
N SER A 319 -0.59 7.16 -19.94
CA SER A 319 -1.13 5.81 -20.13
C SER A 319 -0.10 4.74 -20.49
N TYR A 320 1.21 5.03 -20.48
CA TYR A 320 2.25 4.20 -21.10
C TYR A 320 2.16 2.71 -20.76
N LEU A 321 1.97 2.36 -19.48
CA LEU A 321 1.90 0.96 -19.03
C LEU A 321 0.65 0.21 -19.51
N LEU A 322 -0.45 0.93 -19.81
CA LEU A 322 -1.63 0.35 -20.46
C LEU A 322 -1.44 0.29 -21.98
N ASP A 323 -0.84 1.31 -22.58
CA ASP A 323 -0.63 1.40 -24.03
C ASP A 323 0.31 0.28 -24.54
N ASN A 324 1.20 -0.23 -23.68
CA ASN A 324 2.16 -1.29 -23.99
C ASN A 324 1.71 -2.71 -23.59
N ILE A 325 0.45 -2.89 -23.14
CA ILE A 325 -0.02 -4.15 -22.55
C ILE A 325 0.10 -5.37 -23.48
N GLU A 326 -0.14 -5.18 -24.78
CA GLU A 326 -0.09 -6.23 -25.80
C GLU A 326 1.23 -7.00 -25.82
N LYS A 327 2.34 -6.34 -25.45
CA LYS A 327 3.66 -6.97 -25.36
C LYS A 327 3.72 -8.12 -24.35
N ILE A 328 2.88 -8.08 -23.32
CA ILE A 328 2.92 -9.02 -22.18
C ILE A 328 1.64 -9.84 -22.01
N ARG A 329 0.60 -9.65 -22.84
CA ARG A 329 -0.70 -10.34 -22.67
C ARG A 329 -0.61 -11.88 -22.62
N HIS A 330 0.40 -12.45 -23.26
CA HIS A 330 0.70 -13.88 -23.28
C HIS A 330 1.31 -14.43 -21.98
N ILE A 331 1.83 -13.56 -21.10
CA ILE A 331 2.43 -13.93 -19.82
C ILE A 331 1.32 -14.27 -18.82
N LYS A 332 1.47 -15.40 -18.11
CA LYS A 332 0.50 -15.83 -17.09
C LYS A 332 0.59 -14.89 -15.88
N THR A 333 -0.49 -14.15 -15.61
CA THR A 333 -0.51 -13.11 -14.57
C THR A 333 -1.69 -13.25 -13.62
N THR A 334 -1.43 -13.12 -12.31
CA THR A 334 -2.46 -12.90 -11.27
C THR A 334 -2.37 -11.47 -10.75
N ILE A 335 -3.50 -10.79 -10.62
CA ILE A 335 -3.61 -9.44 -10.04
C ILE A 335 -4.43 -9.53 -8.75
N VAL A 336 -3.86 -9.17 -7.60
CA VAL A 336 -4.53 -9.13 -6.30
C VAL A 336 -4.77 -7.67 -5.87
N GLN A 337 -6.02 -7.30 -5.63
CA GLN A 337 -6.39 -5.92 -5.32
C GLN A 337 -7.32 -5.83 -4.12
N GLY A 338 -7.00 -4.96 -3.15
CA GLY A 338 -7.94 -4.60 -2.09
C GLY A 338 -9.06 -3.71 -2.62
N ARG A 339 -10.31 -4.02 -2.27
CA ARG A 339 -11.50 -3.23 -2.63
C ARG A 339 -11.41 -1.81 -2.10
N TYR A 340 -10.84 -1.64 -0.90
CA TYR A 340 -10.67 -0.38 -0.19
C TYR A 340 -9.20 0.06 -0.15
N ASP A 341 -8.41 -0.33 -1.16
CA ASP A 341 -7.08 0.23 -1.38
C ASP A 341 -7.21 1.74 -1.66
N VAL A 342 -6.73 2.57 -0.72
CA VAL A 342 -6.77 4.03 -0.82
C VAL A 342 -5.47 4.62 -1.38
N CYS A 343 -4.34 3.90 -1.28
CA CYS A 343 -3.07 4.34 -1.87
C CYS A 343 -3.08 4.15 -3.39
N CYS A 344 -3.53 2.99 -3.86
CA CYS A 344 -3.61 2.59 -5.26
C CYS A 344 -5.05 2.20 -5.59
N PRO A 345 -5.94 3.17 -5.90
CA PRO A 345 -7.37 2.93 -5.96
C PRO A 345 -7.74 1.86 -6.99
N MET A 346 -8.68 0.98 -6.62
CA MET A 346 -9.18 -0.17 -7.38
C MET A 346 -9.49 0.12 -8.88
N MET A 347 -9.75 1.38 -9.25
CA MET A 347 -9.86 1.79 -10.66
C MET A 347 -8.65 1.39 -11.52
N SER A 348 -7.43 1.36 -10.96
CA SER A 348 -6.22 1.02 -11.71
C SER A 348 -6.12 -0.47 -12.03
N ALA A 349 -6.40 -1.34 -11.06
CA ALA A 349 -6.51 -2.78 -11.31
C ALA A 349 -7.65 -3.11 -12.27
N TRP A 350 -8.77 -2.38 -12.19
CA TRP A 350 -9.89 -2.55 -13.12
C TRP A 350 -9.57 -2.07 -14.54
N ASP A 351 -8.87 -0.94 -14.68
CA ASP A 351 -8.37 -0.45 -15.98
C ASP A 351 -7.38 -1.44 -16.59
N LEU A 352 -6.43 -1.95 -15.80
CA LEU A 352 -5.46 -2.97 -16.24
C LEU A 352 -6.14 -4.27 -16.66
N HIS A 353 -7.09 -4.81 -15.88
CA HIS A 353 -7.79 -6.05 -16.21
C HIS A 353 -8.65 -5.94 -17.49
N LYS A 354 -9.26 -4.77 -17.78
CA LYS A 354 -9.95 -4.55 -19.06
C LYS A 354 -8.98 -4.56 -20.26
N ALA A 355 -7.76 -4.07 -20.06
CA ALA A 355 -6.72 -4.05 -21.09
C ALA A 355 -5.97 -5.40 -21.21
N TRP A 356 -5.98 -6.21 -20.14
CA TRP A 356 -5.36 -7.52 -20.03
C TRP A 356 -6.37 -8.58 -19.55
N PRO A 357 -7.34 -8.98 -20.41
CA PRO A 357 -8.38 -9.93 -20.02
C PRO A 357 -7.86 -11.34 -19.71
N GLU A 358 -6.64 -11.69 -20.14
CA GLU A 358 -5.96 -12.94 -19.80
C GLU A 358 -5.48 -13.01 -18.33
N ALA A 359 -5.33 -11.87 -17.65
CA ALA A 359 -4.85 -11.84 -16.27
C ALA A 359 -5.97 -12.16 -15.26
N GLU A 360 -5.70 -13.07 -14.31
CA GLU A 360 -6.64 -13.45 -13.25
C GLU A 360 -6.76 -12.32 -12.21
N LEU A 361 -7.85 -11.55 -12.24
CA LEU A 361 -8.14 -10.53 -11.24
C LEU A 361 -8.80 -11.12 -9.98
N LYS A 362 -8.16 -10.92 -8.82
CA LYS A 362 -8.65 -11.20 -7.47
C LYS A 362 -8.92 -9.90 -6.74
N VAL A 363 -10.20 -9.61 -6.46
CA VAL A 363 -10.58 -8.46 -5.63
C VAL A 363 -10.95 -8.95 -4.22
N ILE A 364 -10.16 -8.53 -3.24
CA ILE A 364 -10.38 -8.83 -1.81
C ILE A 364 -11.37 -7.79 -1.29
N GLN A 365 -12.57 -8.21 -0.88
CA GLN A 365 -13.67 -7.27 -0.61
C GLN A 365 -13.50 -6.46 0.69
N ASP A 366 -12.64 -6.92 1.59
CA ASP A 366 -12.45 -6.40 2.96
C ASP A 366 -10.97 -6.14 3.27
N ALA A 367 -10.20 -5.64 2.30
CA ALA A 367 -8.80 -5.26 2.46
C ALA A 367 -8.46 -3.88 1.88
N GLY A 368 -7.46 -3.23 2.49
CA GLY A 368 -6.82 -2.00 2.05
C GLY A 368 -5.70 -2.25 1.04
N HIS A 369 -4.60 -1.47 1.14
CA HIS A 369 -3.50 -1.54 0.17
C HIS A 369 -2.49 -2.66 0.45
N SER A 370 -2.11 -2.84 1.73
CA SER A 370 -0.95 -3.59 2.17
C SER A 370 -0.94 -5.06 1.73
N ALA A 371 0.24 -5.57 1.40
CA ALA A 371 0.45 -7.00 1.12
C ALA A 371 0.17 -7.89 2.35
N ASN A 372 0.12 -7.31 3.55
CA ASN A 372 -0.08 -7.99 4.82
C ASN A 372 -1.55 -7.99 5.29
N GLU A 373 -2.48 -7.42 4.50
CA GLU A 373 -3.92 -7.59 4.72
C GLU A 373 -4.28 -9.08 4.59
N PRO A 374 -4.99 -9.72 5.54
CA PRO A 374 -5.14 -11.18 5.59
C PRO A 374 -5.61 -11.82 4.26
N GLY A 375 -6.61 -11.23 3.60
CA GLY A 375 -7.10 -11.73 2.31
C GLY A 375 -6.15 -11.46 1.12
N ILE A 376 -5.35 -10.40 1.17
CA ILE A 376 -4.31 -10.12 0.16
C ILE A 376 -3.15 -11.10 0.33
N THR A 377 -2.65 -11.27 1.56
CA THR A 377 -1.63 -12.28 1.90
C THR A 377 -2.03 -13.66 1.39
N ALA A 378 -3.28 -14.07 1.64
CA ALA A 378 -3.79 -15.36 1.26
C ALA A 378 -3.86 -15.59 -0.26
N GLU A 379 -4.31 -14.61 -1.06
CA GLU A 379 -4.29 -14.75 -2.52
C GLU A 379 -2.88 -14.61 -3.11
N LEU A 380 -1.96 -13.87 -2.47
CA LEU A 380 -0.56 -13.79 -2.89
C LEU A 380 0.17 -15.13 -2.76
N VAL A 381 0.02 -15.83 -1.63
CA VAL A 381 0.55 -17.19 -1.44
C VAL A 381 -0.17 -18.17 -2.38
N ALA A 382 -1.50 -18.08 -2.50
CA ALA A 382 -2.22 -18.96 -3.43
C ALA A 382 -1.79 -18.76 -4.91
N ALA A 383 -1.36 -17.57 -5.31
CA ALA A 383 -0.88 -17.30 -6.66
C ALA A 383 0.48 -17.96 -6.96
N THR A 384 1.41 -17.98 -5.99
CA THR A 384 2.70 -18.69 -6.13
C THR A 384 2.49 -20.21 -6.10
N GLU A 385 1.61 -20.70 -5.21
CA GLU A 385 1.25 -22.11 -5.14
C GLU A 385 0.56 -22.65 -6.41
N LYS A 386 -0.35 -21.87 -7.01
CA LYS A 386 -0.95 -22.21 -8.31
C LYS A 386 0.11 -22.40 -9.39
N LEU A 387 1.11 -21.52 -9.47
CA LEU A 387 2.18 -21.66 -10.46
C LEU A 387 2.99 -22.94 -10.21
N LYS A 388 3.34 -23.23 -8.95
CA LYS A 388 4.02 -24.47 -8.56
C LYS A 388 3.24 -25.72 -9.02
N ILE A 389 1.92 -25.72 -8.89
CA ILE A 389 1.05 -26.83 -9.34
C ILE A 389 1.00 -26.94 -10.88
N ILE A 390 1.09 -25.82 -11.60
CA ILE A 390 1.08 -25.79 -13.08
C ILE A 390 2.41 -26.25 -13.70
N LEU A 391 3.52 -26.17 -12.95
CA LEU A 391 4.87 -26.49 -13.42
C LEU A 391 5.37 -27.88 -12.99
N LYS A 392 4.62 -28.59 -12.15
CA LYS A 392 4.87 -29.98 -11.73
C LYS A 392 4.05 -30.96 -12.56
#